data_AF-A0A0H2XEA6-F1
#
_entry.id   AF-A0A0H2XEA6-F1
#
_cell.length_a   1.000
_cell.length_b   1.000
_cell.length_c   1.000
_cell.angle_alpha   90.00
_cell.angle_beta   90.00
_cell.angle_gamma   90.00
#
_symmetry.space_group_name_H-M   'P 1'
#
loop_
_entity.id
_entity.type
_entity.pdbx_description
1 polymer ?
#
loop_
_entity_poly.entity_id
_entity_poly.type
_entity_poly.pdbx_seq_one_letter_code
_entity_poly.pdbx_strand_id
1 'polypeptide(L)'
;MMQALGQGHIDADTYAQVLRRHHRLLAGFEEQLSDWLVTLVGSGWQYRRRVPALREDLRVLGQPVDAAVPPPASSEAARWGMLYVIEGSQLGGRVIARMLRKRQPGLAHALHYFELADEDPAGWRRFQAVLEQRLQSAAARADAIAGAQAMFAHFHTCLAAEARP
;
A
#
# COMPACT_ATOMS: atom_id res chain seq x y z
N MET A 1 2.68 -2.31 16.94
CA MET A 1 1.51 -1.99 16.07
C MET A 1 1.31 -2.99 14.94
N MET A 2 2.20 -3.10 13.94
CA MET A 2 2.00 -4.03 12.81
C MET A 2 1.93 -5.52 13.22
N GLN A 3 2.71 -5.94 14.22
CA GLN A 3 2.60 -7.30 14.78
C GLN A 3 1.22 -7.56 15.43
N ALA A 4 0.67 -6.56 16.12
CA ALA A 4 -0.65 -6.65 16.75
C ALA A 4 -1.77 -6.73 15.70
N LEU A 5 -1.66 -5.95 14.62
CA LEU A 5 -2.53 -6.07 13.44
C LEU A 5 -2.48 -7.49 12.87
N GLY A 6 -1.29 -8.06 12.69
CA GLY A 6 -1.09 -9.43 12.20
C GLY A 6 -1.60 -10.54 13.12
N GLN A 7 -1.86 -10.24 14.39
CA GLN A 7 -2.50 -11.14 15.36
C GLN A 7 -3.99 -10.82 15.58
N GLY A 8 -4.49 -9.72 15.03
CA GLY A 8 -5.87 -9.24 15.21
C GLY A 8 -6.19 -8.81 16.63
N HIS A 9 -5.16 -8.55 17.45
CA HIS A 9 -5.29 -8.00 18.81
C HIS A 9 -5.01 -6.51 18.77
N ILE A 10 -5.85 -5.79 18.03
CA ILE A 10 -5.75 -4.35 17.85
C ILE A 10 -7.09 -3.71 18.23
N ASP A 11 -7.07 -2.65 19.02
CA ASP A 11 -8.25 -1.85 19.30
C ASP A 11 -8.54 -0.88 18.13
N ALA A 12 -9.69 -0.22 18.20
CA ALA A 12 -10.14 0.69 17.15
C ALA A 12 -9.20 1.90 16.97
N ASP A 13 -8.65 2.44 18.06
CA ASP A 13 -7.76 3.61 18.00
C ASP A 13 -6.41 3.26 17.37
N THR A 14 -5.83 2.12 17.73
CA THR A 14 -4.59 1.62 17.13
C THR A 14 -4.84 1.24 15.67
N TYR A 15 -6.00 0.67 15.34
CA TYR A 15 -6.37 0.38 13.95
C TYR A 15 -6.51 1.65 13.11
N ALA A 16 -7.18 2.68 13.64
CA ALA A 16 -7.26 3.99 13.02
C ALA A 16 -5.88 4.58 12.74
N GLN A 17 -4.95 4.48 13.68
CA GLN A 17 -3.57 4.90 13.47
C GLN A 17 -2.88 4.09 12.34
N VAL A 18 -3.19 2.80 12.18
CA VAL A 18 -2.64 1.98 11.08
C VAL A 18 -3.10 2.58 9.76
N LEU A 19 -4.39 2.82 9.63
CA LEU A 19 -4.99 3.36 8.41
C LEU A 19 -4.47 4.76 8.10
N ARG A 20 -4.33 5.63 9.11
CA ARG A 20 -3.74 6.97 8.94
C ARG A 20 -2.33 6.90 8.37
N ARG A 21 -1.48 6.02 8.90
CA ARG A 21 -0.10 5.86 8.39
C ARG A 21 -0.05 5.29 6.97
N HIS A 22 -0.89 4.30 6.66
CA HIS A 22 -1.02 3.78 5.29
C HIS A 22 -1.54 4.86 4.34
N HIS A 23 -2.54 5.65 4.76
CA HIS A 23 -3.05 6.77 3.98
C HIS A 23 -1.95 7.78 3.66
N ARG A 24 -1.18 8.24 4.64
CA ARG A 24 -0.09 9.21 4.41
C ARG A 24 0.92 8.73 3.37
N LEU A 25 1.34 7.47 3.50
CA LEU A 25 2.32 6.86 2.61
C LEU A 25 1.76 6.71 1.19
N LEU A 26 0.56 6.11 1.06
CA LEU A 26 -0.02 5.78 -0.23
C LEU A 26 -0.57 7.01 -0.95
N ALA A 27 -1.08 8.00 -0.21
CA ALA A 27 -1.45 9.30 -0.77
C ALA A 27 -0.23 10.00 -1.36
N GLY A 28 0.89 10.05 -0.64
CA GLY A 28 2.11 10.67 -1.17
C GLY A 28 2.63 9.97 -2.43
N PHE A 29 2.56 8.64 -2.49
CA PHE A 29 2.91 7.88 -3.69
C PHE A 29 1.96 8.16 -4.86
N GLU A 30 0.66 8.07 -4.63
CA GLU A 30 -0.37 8.23 -5.67
C GLU A 30 -0.48 9.66 -6.19
N GLU A 31 -0.20 10.66 -5.35
CA GLU A 31 -0.14 12.07 -5.72
C GLU A 31 1.12 12.34 -6.56
N GLN A 32 2.30 11.97 -6.05
CA GLN A 32 3.57 12.25 -6.74
C GLN A 32 3.69 11.53 -8.08
N LEU A 33 3.20 10.29 -8.18
CA LEU A 33 3.34 9.46 -9.38
C LEU A 33 2.05 9.34 -10.18
N SER A 34 1.06 10.20 -9.93
CA SER A 34 -0.26 10.10 -10.57
C SER A 34 -0.17 10.03 -12.10
N ASP A 35 0.58 10.95 -12.72
CA ASP A 35 0.71 11.03 -14.18
C ASP A 35 1.37 9.78 -14.74
N TRP A 36 2.42 9.29 -14.07
CA TRP A 36 3.10 8.06 -14.48
C TRP A 36 2.18 6.84 -14.35
N LEU A 37 1.40 6.72 -13.27
CA LEU A 37 0.44 5.63 -13.09
C LEU A 37 -0.62 5.59 -14.20
N VAL A 38 -1.05 6.75 -14.71
CA VAL A 38 -1.98 6.83 -15.86
C VAL A 38 -1.36 6.24 -17.12
N THR A 39 -0.04 6.42 -17.34
CA THR A 39 0.64 5.83 -18.51
C THR A 39 0.72 4.30 -18.49
N LEU A 40 0.44 3.66 -17.34
CA LEU A 40 0.50 2.21 -17.20
C LEU A 40 -0.79 1.51 -17.68
N VAL A 41 -1.86 2.27 -17.93
CA VAL A 41 -3.12 1.74 -18.45
C VAL A 41 -2.88 1.05 -19.80
N GLY A 42 -3.42 -0.16 -19.96
CA GLY A 42 -3.26 -0.95 -21.18
C GLY A 42 -1.96 -1.76 -21.24
N SER A 43 -1.11 -1.73 -20.22
CA SER A 43 0.10 -2.57 -20.14
C SER A 43 -0.15 -4.07 -19.91
N GLY A 44 -1.42 -4.49 -19.80
CA GLY A 44 -1.81 -5.82 -19.32
C GLY A 44 -1.97 -5.89 -17.80
N TRP A 45 -1.63 -4.83 -17.08
CA TRP A 45 -1.91 -4.63 -15.66
C TRP A 45 -2.33 -3.17 -15.43
N GLN A 46 -3.14 -2.95 -14.39
CA GLN A 46 -3.58 -1.61 -14.01
C GLN A 46 -3.37 -1.40 -12.51
N TYR A 47 -2.86 -0.23 -12.14
CA TYR A 47 -2.71 0.13 -10.74
C TYR A 47 -4.08 0.42 -10.12
N ARG A 48 -4.44 -0.33 -9.07
CA ARG A 48 -5.59 -0.02 -8.23
C ARG A 48 -5.20 1.08 -7.24
N ARG A 49 -5.92 2.21 -7.24
CA ARG A 49 -5.73 3.28 -6.25
C ARG A 49 -6.25 2.80 -4.88
N ARG A 50 -5.43 2.91 -3.84
CA ARG A 50 -5.72 2.47 -2.46
C ARG A 50 -6.29 3.60 -1.60
N VAL A 51 -5.93 4.84 -1.92
CA VAL A 51 -6.32 6.04 -1.15
C VAL A 51 -7.83 6.18 -0.97
N PRO A 52 -8.70 5.92 -1.98
CA PRO A 52 -10.15 6.01 -1.77
C PRO A 52 -10.67 5.06 -0.69
N ALA A 53 -10.19 3.82 -0.66
CA ALA A 53 -10.58 2.83 0.34
C ALA A 53 -10.10 3.22 1.74
N LEU A 54 -8.87 3.73 1.85
CA LEU A 54 -8.32 4.24 3.12
C LEU A 54 -9.11 5.44 3.65
N ARG A 55 -9.50 6.37 2.77
CA ARG A 55 -10.32 7.53 3.15
C ARG A 55 -11.70 7.10 3.62
N GLU A 56 -12.29 6.10 2.98
CA GLU A 56 -13.59 5.56 3.40
C GLU A 56 -13.50 4.88 4.76
N ASP A 57 -12.49 4.04 5.00
CA ASP A 57 -12.29 3.41 6.30
C ASP A 57 -12.06 4.45 7.42
N LEU A 58 -11.27 5.49 7.16
CA LEU A 58 -11.05 6.59 8.11
C LEU A 58 -12.33 7.38 8.37
N ARG A 59 -13.13 7.65 7.32
CA ARG A 59 -14.43 8.33 7.44
C ARG A 59 -15.40 7.53 8.32
N VAL A 60 -15.49 6.21 8.11
CA VAL A 60 -16.33 5.32 8.92
C VAL A 60 -15.90 5.33 10.39
N LEU A 61 -14.59 5.40 10.67
CA LEU A 61 -14.05 5.47 12.03
C LEU A 61 -14.10 6.89 12.65
N GLY A 62 -14.57 7.90 11.92
CA GLY A 62 -14.58 9.29 12.40
C GLY A 62 -13.17 9.89 12.56
N GLN A 63 -12.20 9.39 11.79
CA GLN A 63 -10.79 9.75 11.92
C GLN A 63 -10.35 10.73 10.83
N PRO A 64 -9.45 11.67 11.13
CA PRO A 64 -8.93 12.59 10.15
C PRO A 64 -7.97 11.89 9.17
N VAL A 65 -7.81 12.51 8.00
CA VAL A 65 -6.72 12.19 7.08
C VAL A 65 -5.51 13.07 7.41
N ASP A 66 -4.35 12.45 7.51
CA ASP A 66 -3.10 13.17 7.71
C ASP A 66 -2.46 13.58 6.37
N ALA A 67 -1.57 14.57 6.43
CA ALA A 67 -0.81 15.02 5.27
C ALA A 67 0.01 13.89 4.63
N ALA A 68 -0.08 13.81 3.31
CA ALA A 68 0.66 12.88 2.48
C ALA A 68 2.18 13.05 2.65
N VAL A 69 2.92 11.94 2.62
CA VAL A 69 4.39 11.96 2.64
C VAL A 69 4.90 11.40 1.31
N PRO A 70 5.50 12.24 0.44
CA PRO A 70 5.97 11.80 -0.86
C PRO A 70 7.01 10.67 -0.74
N PRO A 71 7.02 9.69 -1.65
CA PRO A 71 8.10 8.73 -1.74
C PRO A 71 9.38 9.43 -2.25
N PRO A 72 10.56 8.81 -2.06
CA PRO A 72 11.80 9.36 -2.60
C PRO A 72 11.72 9.53 -4.12
N ALA A 73 12.34 10.59 -4.66
CA ALA A 73 12.42 10.83 -6.10
C ALA A 73 13.21 9.71 -6.80
N SER A 74 12.80 9.34 -8.00
CA SER A 74 13.29 8.11 -8.63
C SER A 74 13.21 8.10 -10.16
N SER A 75 14.14 7.36 -10.79
CA SER A 75 14.09 6.98 -12.20
C SER A 75 12.86 6.11 -12.48
N GLU A 76 12.46 5.97 -13.74
CA GLU A 76 11.32 5.12 -14.11
C GLU A 76 11.50 3.66 -13.64
N ALA A 77 12.69 3.10 -13.81
CA ALA A 77 13.00 1.76 -13.34
C ALA A 77 12.88 1.62 -11.82
N ALA A 78 13.33 2.62 -11.06
CA ALA A 78 13.15 2.65 -9.61
C ALA A 78 11.66 2.74 -9.20
N ARG A 79 10.79 3.42 -9.96
CA ARG A 79 9.34 3.45 -9.69
C ARG A 79 8.68 2.07 -9.82
N TRP A 80 9.14 1.24 -10.76
CA TRP A 80 8.71 -0.16 -10.86
C TRP A 80 9.09 -0.96 -9.61
N GLY A 81 10.28 -0.72 -9.06
CA GLY A 81 10.68 -1.25 -7.75
C GLY A 81 9.78 -0.80 -6.61
N MET A 82 9.39 0.47 -6.59
CA MET A 82 8.46 1.00 -5.59
C MET A 82 7.08 0.33 -5.69
N LEU A 83 6.56 0.18 -6.91
CA LEU A 83 5.31 -0.56 -7.14
C LEU A 83 5.40 -2.02 -6.67
N TYR A 84 6.54 -2.68 -6.85
CA TYR A 84 6.72 -4.06 -6.36
C TYR A 84 6.47 -4.17 -4.85
N VAL A 85 6.96 -3.19 -4.07
CA VAL A 85 6.72 -3.15 -2.62
C VAL A 85 5.25 -2.89 -2.30
N ILE A 86 4.61 -1.93 -2.99
CA ILE A 86 3.19 -1.62 -2.78
C ILE A 86 2.31 -2.84 -3.10
N GLU A 87 2.47 -3.42 -4.29
CA GLU A 87 1.69 -4.58 -4.72
C GLU A 87 1.96 -5.80 -3.83
N GLY A 88 3.22 -6.03 -3.43
CA GLY A 88 3.58 -7.09 -2.50
C GLY A 88 2.96 -6.90 -1.11
N SER A 89 2.87 -5.67 -0.61
CA SER A 89 2.28 -5.35 0.70
C SER A 89 0.79 -5.67 0.76
N GLN A 90 0.07 -5.59 -0.36
CA GLN A 90 -1.37 -5.84 -0.44
C GLN A 90 -1.71 -7.34 -0.30
N LEU A 91 -0.80 -8.26 -0.64
CA LEU A 91 -1.06 -9.70 -0.68
C LEU A 91 -1.49 -10.29 0.68
N GLY A 92 -1.03 -9.68 1.79
CA GLY A 92 -1.44 -10.06 3.14
C GLY A 92 -2.81 -9.52 3.57
N GLY A 93 -3.39 -8.59 2.81
CA GLY A 93 -4.60 -7.84 3.20
C GLY A 93 -5.81 -8.73 3.44
N ARG A 94 -6.02 -9.75 2.60
CA ARG A 94 -7.11 -10.73 2.78
C ARG A 94 -7.06 -11.42 4.14
N VAL A 95 -5.86 -11.82 4.57
CA VAL A 95 -5.67 -12.50 5.86
C VAL A 95 -5.98 -11.54 7.01
N ILE A 96 -5.53 -10.28 6.90
CA ILE A 96 -5.79 -9.22 7.88
C ILE A 96 -7.29 -8.95 7.98
N ALA A 97 -7.98 -8.70 6.85
CA ALA A 97 -9.42 -8.43 6.83
C ALA A 97 -10.24 -9.57 7.46
N ARG A 98 -9.98 -10.82 7.05
CA ARG A 98 -10.67 -12.00 7.61
C ARG A 98 -10.46 -12.12 9.11
N MET A 99 -9.24 -11.87 9.58
CA MET A 99 -8.91 -11.97 10.99
C MET A 99 -9.57 -10.85 11.81
N LEU A 100 -9.54 -9.60 11.32
CA LEU A 100 -10.20 -8.47 11.99
C LEU A 100 -11.71 -8.67 12.06
N ARG A 101 -12.37 -9.14 10.99
CA ARG A 101 -13.81 -9.48 11.03
C ARG A 101 -14.14 -10.50 12.11
N LYS A 102 -13.25 -11.47 12.36
CA LYS A 102 -13.43 -12.51 13.39
C LYS A 102 -13.15 -12.00 14.82
N ARG A 103 -12.08 -11.24 15.02
CA ARG A 103 -11.59 -10.85 16.36
C ARG A 103 -12.08 -9.48 16.82
N GLN A 104 -12.45 -8.61 15.89
CA GLN A 104 -12.91 -7.25 16.12
C GLN A 104 -14.12 -6.92 15.22
N PRO A 105 -15.31 -7.52 15.47
CA PRO A 105 -16.48 -7.33 14.63
C PRO A 105 -16.92 -5.87 14.46
N GLY A 106 -16.64 -5.01 15.44
CA GLY A 106 -16.90 -3.57 15.36
C GLY A 106 -16.11 -2.84 14.27
N LEU A 107 -15.01 -3.42 13.78
CA LEU A 107 -14.21 -2.89 12.68
C LEU A 107 -14.68 -3.36 11.30
N ALA A 108 -15.67 -4.25 11.22
CA ALA A 108 -16.08 -4.88 9.95
C ALA A 108 -16.54 -3.89 8.87
N HIS A 109 -16.96 -2.68 9.26
CA HIS A 109 -17.38 -1.61 8.36
C HIS A 109 -16.24 -0.71 7.87
N ALA A 110 -15.01 -0.93 8.35
CA ALA A 110 -13.83 -0.14 8.04
C ALA A 110 -12.68 -1.02 7.54
N LEU A 111 -12.98 -2.02 6.70
CA LEU A 111 -12.00 -2.97 6.14
C LEU A 111 -11.77 -2.81 4.63
N HIS A 112 -12.32 -1.77 3.98
CA HIS A 112 -12.31 -1.61 2.53
C HIS A 112 -10.87 -1.66 1.97
N TYR A 113 -9.90 -1.06 2.65
CA TYR A 113 -8.50 -1.07 2.22
C TYR A 113 -7.90 -2.48 2.18
N PHE A 114 -8.13 -3.29 3.22
CA PHE A 114 -7.58 -4.65 3.27
C PHE A 114 -8.34 -5.61 2.35
N GLU A 115 -9.61 -5.33 2.07
CA GLU A 115 -10.47 -6.10 1.16
C GLU A 115 -10.13 -5.86 -0.32
N LEU A 116 -9.40 -4.80 -0.67
CA LEU A 116 -8.84 -4.63 -2.03
C LEU A 116 -8.03 -5.84 -2.51
N ALA A 117 -7.46 -6.62 -1.59
CA ALA A 117 -6.72 -7.84 -1.91
C ALA A 117 -7.59 -8.96 -2.52
N ASP A 118 -8.91 -8.93 -2.28
CA ASP A 118 -9.85 -9.94 -2.80
C ASP A 118 -10.42 -9.60 -4.18
N GLU A 119 -10.27 -8.34 -4.64
CA GLU A 119 -10.85 -7.88 -5.92
C GLU A 119 -10.16 -8.52 -7.14
N ASP A 120 -8.86 -8.76 -7.07
CA ASP A 120 -8.08 -9.27 -8.20
C ASP A 120 -6.97 -10.25 -7.79
N PRO A 121 -7.30 -11.53 -7.52
CA PRO A 121 -6.32 -12.55 -7.13
C PRO A 121 -5.22 -12.81 -8.18
N ALA A 122 -5.47 -12.46 -9.45
CA ALA A 122 -4.52 -12.64 -10.55
C ALA A 122 -3.68 -11.39 -10.84
N GLY A 123 -3.99 -10.26 -10.17
CA GLY A 123 -3.34 -8.97 -10.38
C GLY A 123 -1.83 -9.03 -10.14
N TRP A 124 -1.40 -9.73 -9.10
CA TRP A 124 0.02 -9.93 -8.79
C TRP A 124 0.80 -10.60 -9.92
N ARG A 125 0.24 -11.69 -10.49
CA ARG A 125 0.88 -12.40 -11.59
C ARG A 125 0.99 -11.52 -12.84
N ARG A 126 -0.04 -10.73 -13.13
CA ARG A 126 -0.01 -9.77 -14.25
C ARG A 126 1.01 -8.66 -14.01
N PHE A 127 1.08 -8.14 -12.80
CA PHE A 127 2.10 -7.15 -12.41
C PHE A 127 3.52 -7.70 -12.65
N GLN A 128 3.81 -8.93 -12.21
CA GLN A 128 5.10 -9.57 -12.43
C GLN A 128 5.44 -9.70 -13.92
N ALA A 129 4.47 -10.10 -14.76
CA ALA A 129 4.68 -10.18 -16.20
C ALA A 129 5.02 -8.82 -16.84
N VAL A 130 4.36 -7.74 -16.40
CA VAL A 130 4.68 -6.38 -16.86
C VAL A 130 6.07 -5.95 -16.36
N LEU A 131 6.42 -6.27 -15.12
CA LEU A 131 7.73 -5.96 -14.55
C LEU A 131 8.86 -6.60 -15.36
N GLU A 132 8.72 -7.87 -15.75
CA GLU A 132 9.68 -8.59 -16.59
C GLU A 132 9.85 -7.95 -17.97
N GLN A 133 8.75 -7.48 -18.57
CA GLN A 133 8.78 -6.80 -19.87
C GLN A 133 9.45 -5.42 -19.79
N ARG A 134 9.29 -4.70 -18.68
CA ARG A 134 9.82 -3.34 -18.50
C ARG A 134 11.28 -3.32 -18.03
N LEU A 135 11.71 -4.32 -17.26
CA LEU A 135 13.06 -4.40 -16.69
C LEU A 135 13.96 -5.39 -17.44
N GLN A 136 14.28 -5.07 -18.70
CA GLN A 136 15.03 -5.96 -19.58
C GLN A 136 16.54 -5.94 -19.36
N SER A 137 17.10 -4.78 -18.96
CA SER A 137 18.54 -4.61 -18.77
C SER A 137 18.97 -4.79 -17.31
N ALA A 138 20.23 -5.17 -17.10
CA ALA A 138 20.81 -5.27 -15.76
C ALA A 138 20.78 -3.92 -15.01
N ALA A 139 21.01 -2.81 -15.73
CA ALA A 139 20.94 -1.47 -15.15
C ALA A 139 19.51 -1.11 -14.69
N ALA A 140 18.49 -1.38 -15.51
CA ALA A 140 17.10 -1.15 -15.12
C ALA A 140 16.70 -2.01 -13.90
N ARG A 141 17.18 -3.26 -13.83
CA ARG A 141 16.94 -4.12 -12.66
C ARG A 141 17.63 -3.60 -11.41
N ALA A 142 18.85 -3.09 -11.51
CA ALA A 142 19.56 -2.49 -10.39
C ALA A 142 18.83 -1.25 -9.85
N ASP A 143 18.38 -0.37 -10.75
CA ASP A 143 17.56 0.80 -10.39
C ASP A 143 16.24 0.39 -9.72
N ALA A 144 15.55 -0.63 -10.25
CA ALA A 144 14.34 -1.16 -9.65
C ALA A 144 14.58 -1.73 -8.24
N ILE A 145 15.69 -2.45 -8.03
CA ILE A 145 16.06 -2.95 -6.70
C ILE A 145 16.29 -1.79 -5.74
N ALA A 146 17.01 -0.75 -6.17
CA ALA A 146 17.22 0.46 -5.36
C ALA A 146 15.89 1.16 -5.01
N GLY A 147 14.98 1.27 -5.98
CA GLY A 147 13.64 1.81 -5.76
C GLY A 147 12.79 0.99 -4.79
N ALA A 148 12.88 -0.34 -4.84
CA ALA A 148 12.21 -1.22 -3.89
C ALA A 148 12.77 -1.06 -2.48
N GLN A 149 14.10 -1.03 -2.32
CA GLN A 149 14.75 -0.81 -1.02
C GLN A 149 14.37 0.55 -0.43
N ALA A 150 14.38 1.60 -1.24
CA ALA A 150 13.96 2.94 -0.83
C ALA A 150 12.49 2.96 -0.40
N MET A 151 11.61 2.26 -1.11
CA MET A 151 10.20 2.16 -0.72
C MET A 151 10.01 1.35 0.56
N PHE A 152 10.73 0.25 0.76
CA PHE A 152 10.70 -0.48 2.03
C PHE A 152 11.12 0.42 3.20
N ALA A 153 12.20 1.19 3.05
CA ALA A 153 12.63 2.14 4.07
C ALA A 153 11.57 3.23 4.35
N HIS A 154 10.87 3.69 3.30
CA HIS A 154 9.75 4.63 3.41
C HIS A 154 8.57 4.03 4.19
N PHE A 155 8.17 2.80 3.87
CA PHE A 155 7.18 2.04 4.62
C PHE A 155 7.56 1.90 6.09
N HIS A 156 8.81 1.51 6.38
CA HIS A 156 9.27 1.41 7.76
C HIS A 156 9.20 2.75 8.48
N THR A 157 9.65 3.85 7.87
CA THR A 157 9.61 5.18 8.48
C THR A 157 8.18 5.63 8.78
N CYS A 158 7.26 5.49 7.81
CA CYS A 158 5.88 5.91 7.97
C CYS A 158 5.08 5.01 8.92
N LEU A 159 5.33 3.70 8.92
CA LEU A 159 4.60 2.74 9.74
C LEU A 159 5.18 2.57 11.15
N ALA A 160 6.47 2.83 11.36
CA ALA A 160 7.10 2.70 12.68
C ALA A 160 6.89 3.91 13.60
N ALA A 161 6.71 5.11 13.05
CA ALA A 161 6.59 6.35 13.83
C ALA A 161 5.54 6.22 14.94
N GLU A 162 5.93 6.00 16.20
CA GLU A 162 5.01 5.83 17.32
C GLU A 162 4.02 7.00 17.39
N ALA A 163 2.75 6.70 17.70
CA ALA A 163 1.81 7.76 17.97
C ALA A 163 2.25 8.40 19.27
N ARG A 164 2.76 9.64 19.17
CA ARG A 164 2.98 10.45 20.35
C ARG A 164 1.60 10.70 20.99
N PRO A 165 1.46 10.53 22.32
CA PRO A 165 0.21 10.78 23.03
C PRO A 165 -0.27 12.23 22.88
#